data_AF-A0A2V9ME04-F1
#
_entry.id   AF-A0A2V9ME04-F1
#
_cell.length_a   1.000
_cell.length_b   1.000
_cell.length_c   1.000
_cell.angle_alpha   90.00
_cell.angle_beta   90.00
_cell.angle_gamma   90.00
#
_symmetry.space_group_name_H-M   'P 1'
#
loop_
_entity.id
_entity.type
_entity.pdbx_description
1 polymer ?
#
loop_
_entity_poly.entity_id
_entity_poly.type
_entity_poly.pdbx_seq_one_letter_code
_entity_poly.pdbx_strand_id
1 'polypeptide(L)'
;MNKTITVKDTFNSVTTTLGTLTATDSSPYASATYTYSHKVNNATGGQCLTYNNTATIVGTSQSANQSVTICNTATGALTMGYWQNKNGQGSTTVPNTATIVETGQTASASVKNCNSGALTMGFWQNKNGQGIITGGSSTAGVCNSGTWLRAYAPFQDLSPTANCTAVATYVYNIIKAANSSGAAMNAMLKGQMLATALDVYFSDAGLGGNKIGAPNPIGSDNIDLTQVCKMIDASSGSGTCSGTYQNSSTAFGPANCLTVSQMLAYANSQSNAGGSIWYGQVKATQELAKNAFDAINNQVAKISPTCP
;
A
#
# COMPACT_ATOMS: atom_id res chain seq x y z
N MET A 1 18.36 -25.40 -39.19
CA MET A 1 16.87 -25.48 -39.27
C MET A 1 16.35 -24.46 -38.28
N ASN A 2 15.66 -23.39 -38.72
CA ASN A 2 15.14 -22.38 -37.78
C ASN A 2 14.04 -23.03 -36.92
N LYS A 3 14.38 -23.41 -35.69
CA LYS A 3 13.41 -23.96 -34.73
C LYS A 3 12.85 -22.81 -33.91
N THR A 4 11.55 -22.62 -33.98
CA THR A 4 10.82 -21.72 -33.08
C THR A 4 10.60 -22.44 -31.75
N ILE A 5 11.10 -21.83 -30.68
CA ILE A 5 11.04 -22.35 -29.32
C ILE A 5 9.98 -21.55 -28.56
N THR A 6 9.03 -22.23 -27.91
CA THR A 6 8.08 -21.56 -27.00
C THR A 6 8.65 -21.50 -25.59
N VAL A 7 8.60 -20.32 -24.99
CA VAL A 7 9.04 -20.07 -23.62
C VAL A 7 7.81 -19.91 -22.73
N LYS A 8 7.74 -20.69 -21.65
CA LYS A 8 6.72 -20.61 -20.62
C LYS A 8 7.36 -20.38 -19.27
N ASP A 9 6.59 -19.79 -18.38
CA ASP A 9 6.96 -19.64 -16.98
C ASP A 9 5.80 -20.05 -16.09
N THR A 10 6.08 -20.80 -15.03
CA THR A 10 5.09 -21.28 -14.08
C THR A 10 5.38 -20.69 -12.71
N PHE A 11 4.57 -19.71 -12.32
CA PHE A 11 4.66 -19.04 -11.04
C PHE A 11 3.55 -19.53 -10.12
N ASN A 12 3.91 -20.15 -9.00
CA ASN A 12 2.99 -20.69 -7.99
C ASN A 12 1.82 -21.50 -8.60
N SER A 13 2.16 -22.46 -9.48
CA SER A 13 1.21 -23.32 -10.21
C SER A 13 0.41 -22.64 -11.33
N VAL A 14 0.65 -21.35 -11.63
CA VAL A 14 0.04 -20.65 -12.76
C VAL A 14 1.05 -20.53 -13.91
N THR A 15 0.76 -21.17 -15.04
CA THR A 15 1.64 -21.15 -16.23
C THR A 15 1.25 -20.04 -17.20
N THR A 16 2.20 -19.16 -17.52
CA THR A 16 2.09 -18.09 -18.51
C THR A 16 3.00 -18.39 -19.70
N THR A 17 2.50 -18.19 -20.92
CA THR A 17 3.35 -18.25 -22.12
C THR A 17 3.95 -16.88 -22.35
N LEU A 18 5.29 -16.80 -22.31
CA LEU A 18 6.01 -15.53 -22.42
C LEU A 18 6.24 -15.11 -23.87
N GLY A 19 6.33 -16.08 -24.77
CA GLY A 19 6.46 -15.85 -26.20
C GLY A 19 7.22 -16.97 -26.91
N THR A 20 7.70 -16.67 -28.11
CA THR A 20 8.52 -17.58 -28.91
C THR A 20 9.86 -16.95 -29.25
N LEU A 21 10.90 -17.77 -29.36
CA LEU A 21 12.26 -17.40 -29.78
C LEU A 21 12.66 -18.29 -30.96
N THR A 22 13.11 -17.70 -32.06
CA THR A 22 13.66 -18.47 -33.18
C THR A 22 15.14 -18.71 -32.94
N ALA A 23 15.52 -19.98 -32.77
CA ALA A 23 16.91 -20.37 -32.52
C ALA A 23 17.80 -20.14 -33.74
N THR A 24 19.07 -19.78 -33.49
CA THR A 24 20.14 -19.74 -34.50
C THR A 24 21.13 -20.87 -34.27
N ASP A 25 21.59 -21.49 -35.36
CA ASP A 25 22.54 -22.61 -35.34
C ASP A 25 24.01 -22.15 -35.29
N SER A 26 24.26 -20.83 -35.31
CA SER A 26 25.60 -20.23 -35.28
C SER A 26 25.65 -18.98 -34.43
N SER A 27 26.85 -18.66 -33.92
CA SER A 27 27.09 -17.46 -33.11
C SER A 27 26.82 -16.17 -33.92
N PRO A 28 26.22 -15.13 -33.31
CA PRO A 28 25.66 -15.11 -31.95
C PRO A 28 24.38 -15.94 -31.85
N TYR A 29 24.27 -16.74 -30.77
CA TYR A 29 23.06 -17.50 -30.51
C TYR A 29 21.88 -16.58 -30.18
N ALA A 30 20.68 -16.94 -30.63
CA ALA A 30 19.47 -16.15 -30.45
C ALA A 30 19.10 -16.02 -28.96
N SER A 31 19.02 -14.78 -28.48
CA SER A 31 18.64 -14.41 -27.11
C SER A 31 17.41 -13.50 -27.11
N ALA A 32 16.56 -13.61 -26.07
CA ALA A 32 15.43 -12.72 -25.84
C ALA A 32 15.18 -12.52 -24.34
N THR A 33 14.74 -11.31 -24.00
CA THR A 33 14.30 -10.94 -22.65
C THR A 33 12.78 -10.85 -22.62
N TYR A 34 12.15 -11.54 -21.68
CA TYR A 34 10.70 -11.52 -21.48
C TYR A 34 10.36 -10.87 -20.14
N THR A 35 9.67 -9.74 -20.18
CA THR A 35 9.28 -9.00 -18.98
C THR A 35 7.82 -9.25 -18.64
N TYR A 36 7.55 -9.73 -17.44
CA TYR A 36 6.21 -9.94 -16.90
C TYR A 36 6.24 -9.75 -15.38
N SER A 37 5.08 -9.58 -14.76
CA SER A 37 4.96 -9.31 -13.32
C SER A 37 3.89 -10.19 -12.67
N HIS A 38 4.18 -10.66 -11.46
CA HIS A 38 3.24 -11.36 -10.60
C HIS A 38 2.98 -10.56 -9.33
N LYS A 39 1.74 -10.61 -8.86
CA LYS A 39 1.40 -10.15 -7.51
C LYS A 39 1.12 -11.34 -6.62
N VAL A 40 1.62 -11.24 -5.41
CA VAL A 40 1.57 -12.29 -4.40
C VAL A 40 1.01 -11.74 -3.11
N ASN A 41 0.35 -12.59 -2.34
CA ASN A 41 -0.11 -12.21 -1.03
C ASN A 41 1.10 -12.03 -0.10
N ASN A 42 1.05 -11.02 0.76
CA ASN A 42 2.02 -10.92 1.83
C ASN A 42 1.83 -12.09 2.82
N ALA A 43 2.90 -12.53 3.46
CA ALA A 43 2.78 -13.57 4.49
C ALA A 43 1.96 -13.07 5.68
N THR A 44 1.26 -13.97 6.36
CA THR A 44 0.64 -13.66 7.66
C THR A 44 1.73 -13.24 8.65
N GLY A 45 1.43 -12.31 9.55
CA GLY A 45 2.39 -11.87 10.58
C GLY A 45 2.97 -13.07 11.34
N GLY A 46 4.28 -13.21 11.31
CA GLY A 46 5.04 -14.29 11.95
C GLY A 46 5.48 -15.39 11.00
N GLN A 47 5.09 -15.32 9.74
CA GLN A 47 5.27 -16.38 8.78
C GLN A 47 6.04 -15.93 7.56
N CYS A 48 6.54 -16.90 6.81
CA CYS A 48 7.08 -16.70 5.49
C CYS A 48 6.24 -17.48 4.48
N LEU A 49 5.90 -16.85 3.35
CA LEU A 49 5.31 -17.51 2.20
C LEU A 49 6.39 -17.67 1.13
N THR A 50 6.55 -18.89 0.63
CA THR A 50 7.46 -19.20 -0.47
C THR A 50 6.67 -19.38 -1.75
N TYR A 51 7.08 -18.67 -2.79
CA TYR A 51 6.52 -18.71 -4.13
C TYR A 51 7.54 -19.32 -5.07
N ASN A 52 7.22 -20.49 -5.62
CA ASN A 52 8.08 -21.17 -6.58
C ASN A 52 7.83 -20.62 -7.98
N ASN A 53 8.91 -20.46 -8.73
CA ASN A 53 8.90 -20.05 -10.11
C ASN A 53 9.71 -21.01 -10.98
N THR A 54 9.11 -21.48 -12.07
CA THR A 54 9.73 -22.46 -12.97
C THR A 54 9.64 -21.97 -14.41
N ALA A 55 10.77 -21.53 -14.97
CA ALA A 55 10.87 -21.22 -16.39
C ALA A 55 11.10 -22.53 -17.17
N THR A 56 10.35 -22.74 -18.26
CA THR A 56 10.41 -23.97 -19.06
C THR A 56 10.49 -23.66 -20.55
N ILE A 57 11.38 -24.37 -21.24
CA ILE A 57 11.43 -24.42 -22.70
C ILE A 57 10.59 -25.61 -23.17
N VAL A 58 9.46 -25.34 -23.84
CA VAL A 58 8.50 -26.40 -24.21
C VAL A 58 9.10 -27.43 -25.15
N GLY A 59 9.89 -26.98 -26.12
CA GLY A 59 10.44 -27.86 -27.18
C GLY A 59 11.50 -28.84 -26.69
N THR A 60 12.21 -28.54 -25.60
CA THR A 60 13.29 -29.38 -25.04
C THR A 60 12.93 -29.95 -23.67
N SER A 61 11.81 -29.52 -23.07
CA SER A 61 11.43 -29.82 -21.68
C SER A 61 12.48 -29.41 -20.64
N GLN A 62 13.44 -28.56 -21.01
CA GLN A 62 14.42 -28.00 -20.07
C GLN A 62 13.74 -26.97 -19.17
N SER A 63 14.13 -26.96 -17.90
CA SER A 63 13.57 -26.02 -16.92
C SER A 63 14.63 -25.47 -15.97
N ALA A 64 14.36 -24.29 -15.44
CA ALA A 64 15.12 -23.66 -14.36
C ALA A 64 14.14 -23.25 -13.26
N ASN A 65 14.51 -23.50 -12.00
CA ASN A 65 13.66 -23.23 -10.84
C ASN A 65 14.28 -22.13 -9.97
N GLN A 66 13.43 -21.29 -9.41
CA GLN A 66 13.75 -20.36 -8.34
C GLN A 66 12.61 -20.27 -7.34
N SER A 67 12.89 -19.75 -6.15
CA SER A 67 11.86 -19.50 -5.14
C SER A 67 12.01 -18.10 -4.53
N VAL A 68 10.89 -17.41 -4.33
CA VAL A 68 10.82 -16.15 -3.61
C VAL A 68 10.20 -16.40 -2.24
N THR A 69 10.93 -16.13 -1.18
CA THR A 69 10.39 -16.21 0.19
C THR A 69 10.08 -14.80 0.68
N ILE A 70 8.81 -14.54 0.97
CA ILE A 70 8.32 -13.31 1.57
C ILE A 70 8.03 -13.60 3.03
N CYS A 71 8.84 -13.03 3.92
CA CYS A 71 8.61 -13.10 5.36
C CYS A 71 7.89 -11.86 5.85
N ASN A 72 6.79 -12.06 6.57
CA ASN A 72 6.16 -11.04 7.37
C ASN A 72 6.53 -11.33 8.83
N THR A 73 7.43 -10.55 9.40
CA THR A 73 7.80 -10.71 10.81
C THR A 73 6.56 -10.46 11.67
N ALA A 74 6.22 -11.37 12.59
CA ALA A 74 5.15 -11.18 13.56
C ALA A 74 5.58 -10.06 14.47
N THR A 75 5.17 -8.85 14.16
CA THR A 75 5.61 -7.73 14.97
C THR A 75 4.42 -7.13 15.67
N GLY A 76 3.93 -7.90 16.64
CA GLY A 76 3.45 -7.28 17.87
C GLY A 76 4.62 -6.47 18.44
N ALA A 77 4.52 -5.14 18.37
CA ALA A 77 5.50 -4.15 18.80
C ALA A 77 6.85 -4.16 18.04
N LEU A 78 6.95 -3.40 16.95
CA LEU A 78 8.24 -2.94 16.45
C LEU A 78 8.72 -1.75 17.28
N THR A 79 9.90 -1.88 17.87
CA THR A 79 10.59 -0.79 18.55
C THR A 79 11.05 0.27 17.53
N MET A 80 11.20 1.52 18.00
CA MET A 80 11.51 2.74 17.24
C MET A 80 12.57 2.58 16.11
N GLY A 81 13.55 1.67 16.28
CA GLY A 81 14.64 1.47 15.32
C GLY A 81 14.22 0.83 14.00
N TYR A 82 13.16 0.02 13.95
CA TYR A 82 12.78 -0.67 12.70
C TYR A 82 12.28 0.30 11.62
N TRP A 83 11.57 1.36 12.03
CA TRP A 83 11.04 2.39 11.12
C TRP A 83 12.07 3.44 10.73
N GLN A 84 13.17 3.57 11.47
CA GLN A 84 14.25 4.53 11.17
C GLN A 84 15.19 4.05 10.07
N ASN A 85 15.25 2.74 9.81
CA ASN A 85 16.36 2.15 9.06
C ASN A 85 16.05 1.85 7.58
N LYS A 86 14.93 2.35 7.03
CA LYS A 86 14.44 2.01 5.66
C LYS A 86 14.20 0.52 5.38
N ASN A 87 14.49 -0.37 6.32
CA ASN A 87 14.41 -1.83 6.15
C ASN A 87 12.98 -2.37 5.99
N GLY A 88 11.95 -1.60 6.38
CA GLY A 88 10.54 -1.88 6.09
C GLY A 88 9.97 -1.13 4.87
N GLN A 89 10.79 -0.37 4.13
CA GLN A 89 10.35 0.51 3.04
C GLN A 89 10.89 0.08 1.67
N GLY A 90 11.66 -1.01 1.63
CA GLY A 90 12.23 -1.54 0.40
C GLY A 90 11.15 -2.20 -0.45
N SER A 91 10.84 -1.60 -1.60
CA SER A 91 10.29 -2.37 -2.70
C SER A 91 11.30 -3.48 -3.03
N THR A 92 10.98 -4.72 -2.69
CA THR A 92 11.88 -5.82 -3.01
C THR A 92 11.59 -6.23 -4.44
N THR A 93 12.46 -5.81 -5.35
CA THR A 93 12.49 -6.32 -6.72
C THR A 93 13.31 -7.59 -6.71
N VAL A 94 12.68 -8.75 -6.87
CA VAL A 94 13.38 -10.04 -6.95
C VAL A 94 13.64 -10.34 -8.42
N PRO A 95 14.89 -10.26 -8.91
CA PRO A 95 15.22 -10.66 -10.26
C PRO A 95 15.16 -12.19 -10.38
N ASN A 96 14.46 -12.68 -11.38
CA ASN A 96 14.42 -14.05 -11.82
C ASN A 96 15.22 -14.15 -13.11
N THR A 97 16.47 -14.62 -13.08
CA THR A 97 17.29 -14.82 -14.28
C THR A 97 17.37 -16.30 -14.60
N ALA A 98 16.73 -16.73 -15.69
CA ALA A 98 16.95 -18.03 -16.30
C ALA A 98 18.25 -18.01 -17.11
N THR A 99 19.09 -19.04 -16.99
CA THR A 99 20.36 -19.16 -17.72
C THR A 99 20.42 -20.51 -18.45
N ILE A 100 20.76 -20.51 -19.73
CA ILE A 100 21.07 -21.71 -20.52
C ILE A 100 22.54 -22.08 -20.28
N VAL A 101 22.80 -23.20 -19.60
CA VAL A 101 24.15 -23.58 -19.15
C VAL A 101 25.09 -23.87 -20.33
N GLU A 102 24.57 -24.46 -21.40
CA GLU A 102 25.34 -24.88 -22.57
C GLU A 102 25.72 -23.72 -23.48
N THR A 103 24.97 -22.62 -23.44
CA THR A 103 25.18 -21.46 -24.35
C THR A 103 25.49 -20.16 -23.61
N GLY A 104 25.39 -20.13 -22.28
CA GLY A 104 25.60 -18.95 -21.44
C GLY A 104 24.49 -17.89 -21.55
N GLN A 105 23.42 -18.16 -22.30
CA GLN A 105 22.37 -17.19 -22.55
C GLN A 105 21.49 -16.99 -21.33
N THR A 106 21.04 -15.76 -21.08
CA THR A 106 20.20 -15.43 -19.92
C THR A 106 18.92 -14.71 -20.32
N ALA A 107 17.84 -14.94 -19.58
CA ALA A 107 16.58 -14.22 -19.66
C ALA A 107 16.13 -13.84 -18.25
N SER A 108 15.94 -12.54 -17.98
CA SER A 108 15.59 -12.05 -16.65
C SER A 108 14.16 -11.48 -16.59
N ALA A 109 13.44 -11.77 -15.51
CA ALA A 109 12.19 -11.15 -15.09
C ALA A 109 12.34 -10.59 -13.66
N SER A 110 11.37 -9.86 -13.12
CA SER A 110 11.39 -9.52 -11.69
C SER A 110 10.01 -9.30 -11.08
N VAL A 111 9.88 -9.61 -9.79
CA VAL A 111 8.67 -9.35 -8.99
C VAL A 111 8.96 -8.22 -8.00
N LYS A 112 8.14 -7.16 -8.01
CA LYS A 112 8.27 -6.03 -7.08
C LYS A 112 7.20 -6.15 -5.98
N ASN A 113 7.61 -6.53 -4.77
CA ASN A 113 6.76 -6.45 -3.58
C ASN A 113 6.89 -5.06 -2.97
N CYS A 114 5.86 -4.21 -3.10
CA CYS A 114 5.84 -2.86 -2.56
C CYS A 114 5.01 -2.82 -1.29
N ASN A 115 5.68 -2.52 -0.18
CA ASN A 115 5.06 -1.79 0.90
C ASN A 115 4.62 -0.41 0.35
N SER A 116 3.38 0.01 0.58
CA SER A 116 2.84 1.28 0.03
C SER A 116 3.63 2.50 0.51
N GLY A 117 4.35 2.36 1.62
CA GLY A 117 5.02 3.47 2.30
C GLY A 117 4.08 4.30 3.17
N ALA A 118 2.82 3.89 3.32
CA ALA A 118 1.86 4.50 4.24
C ALA A 118 2.34 4.44 5.69
N LEU A 119 1.98 5.43 6.50
CA LEU A 119 2.44 5.57 7.87
C LEU A 119 1.26 5.56 8.82
N THR A 120 1.46 4.95 9.98
CA THR A 120 0.39 4.83 10.97
C THR A 120 -0.04 6.20 11.49
N MET A 121 -1.26 6.27 12.02
CA MET A 121 -1.73 7.47 12.70
C MET A 121 -0.77 7.89 13.85
N GLY A 122 -0.15 6.93 14.55
CA GLY A 122 0.87 7.21 15.57
C GLY A 122 2.14 7.88 15.03
N PHE A 123 2.53 7.64 13.78
CA PHE A 123 3.63 8.36 13.14
C PHE A 123 3.32 9.86 13.01
N TRP A 124 2.13 10.18 12.50
CA TRP A 124 1.70 11.57 12.27
C TRP A 124 1.52 12.37 13.56
N GLN A 125 1.31 11.70 14.69
CA GLN A 125 1.30 12.32 16.02
C GLN A 125 2.70 12.58 16.58
N ASN A 126 3.68 11.75 16.28
CA ASN A 126 4.99 11.82 16.92
C ASN A 126 5.89 12.92 16.31
N LYS A 127 7.06 13.15 16.93
CA LYS A 127 7.99 14.22 16.52
C LYS A 127 8.41 14.15 15.04
N ASN A 128 8.47 12.95 14.45
CA ASN A 128 8.87 12.79 13.04
C ASN A 128 7.77 13.27 12.10
N GLY A 129 6.54 12.79 12.27
CA GLY A 129 5.40 13.24 11.46
C GLY A 129 5.11 14.73 11.66
N GLN A 130 5.20 15.20 12.89
CA GLN A 130 5.10 16.63 13.21
C GLN A 130 6.21 17.43 12.52
N GLY A 131 7.44 16.94 12.49
CA GLY A 131 8.56 17.54 11.76
C GLY A 131 8.27 17.71 10.27
N ILE A 132 7.73 16.68 9.61
CA ILE A 132 7.32 16.73 8.20
C ILE A 132 6.26 17.81 7.97
N ILE A 133 5.23 17.86 8.81
CA ILE A 133 4.14 18.84 8.66
C ILE A 133 4.67 20.26 8.90
N THR A 134 5.40 20.50 9.99
CA THR A 134 5.95 21.83 10.33
C THR A 134 6.92 22.36 9.28
N GLY A 135 7.72 21.49 8.66
CA GLY A 135 8.64 21.83 7.58
C GLY A 135 8.01 21.84 6.19
N GLY A 136 6.68 21.69 6.09
CA GLY A 136 5.96 21.69 4.83
C GLY A 136 5.96 23.05 4.13
N SER A 137 5.71 23.03 2.82
CA SER A 137 5.59 24.25 2.01
C SER A 137 4.36 25.08 2.41
N SER A 138 4.48 26.40 2.26
CA SER A 138 3.39 27.34 2.47
C SER A 138 3.25 28.32 1.30
N THR A 139 2.03 28.78 1.07
CA THR A 139 1.70 29.82 0.11
C THR A 139 1.02 30.96 0.86
N ALA A 140 1.59 32.17 0.76
CA ALA A 140 1.15 33.34 1.54
C ALA A 140 1.05 33.08 3.06
N GLY A 141 1.96 32.26 3.61
CA GLY A 141 2.00 31.90 5.04
C GLY A 141 1.00 30.83 5.46
N VAL A 142 0.11 30.37 4.57
CA VAL A 142 -0.83 29.27 4.82
C VAL A 142 -0.18 27.95 4.43
N CYS A 143 -0.27 26.93 5.29
CA CYS A 143 0.32 25.63 4.99
C CYS A 143 -0.42 24.92 3.86
N ASN A 144 0.31 24.43 2.85
CA ASN A 144 -0.29 23.79 1.69
C ASN A 144 -1.02 22.49 2.05
N SER A 145 -0.47 21.70 3.00
CA SER A 145 -1.15 20.51 3.53
C SER A 145 -2.45 20.88 4.24
N GLY A 146 -2.50 22.02 4.95
CA GLY A 146 -3.73 22.52 5.56
C GLY A 146 -4.79 22.91 4.53
N THR A 147 -4.39 23.60 3.46
CA THR A 147 -5.27 23.91 2.33
C THR A 147 -5.83 22.66 1.68
N TRP A 148 -4.98 21.67 1.43
CA TRP A 148 -5.38 20.39 0.85
C TRP A 148 -6.34 19.61 1.78
N LEU A 149 -6.05 19.52 3.08
CA LEU A 149 -6.92 18.84 4.04
C LEU A 149 -8.32 19.46 4.09
N ARG A 150 -8.44 20.79 4.01
CA ARG A 150 -9.76 21.47 4.02
C ARG A 150 -10.63 21.19 2.79
N ALA A 151 -10.11 20.54 1.75
CA ALA A 151 -10.93 20.01 0.66
C ALA A 151 -11.85 18.87 1.15
N TYR A 152 -11.52 18.25 2.28
CA TYR A 152 -12.36 17.27 2.94
C TYR A 152 -13.19 17.93 4.05
N ALA A 153 -14.51 17.83 3.97
CA ALA A 153 -15.49 18.27 4.96
C ALA A 153 -15.08 17.91 6.41
N PRO A 154 -14.62 16.69 6.73
CA PRO A 154 -14.15 16.35 8.06
C PRO A 154 -13.11 17.29 8.67
N PHE A 155 -12.31 17.97 7.84
CA PHE A 155 -11.19 18.82 8.27
C PHE A 155 -11.42 20.30 7.98
N GLN A 156 -12.63 20.70 7.60
CA GLN A 156 -12.99 22.11 7.39
C GLN A 156 -13.06 22.92 8.69
N ASP A 157 -12.96 22.27 9.85
CA ASP A 157 -12.76 22.92 11.15
C ASP A 157 -11.31 23.41 11.37
N LEU A 158 -10.36 23.03 10.51
CA LEU A 158 -9.02 23.61 10.49
C LEU A 158 -9.08 25.06 9.99
N SER A 159 -8.43 25.99 10.71
CA SER A 159 -8.39 27.40 10.33
C SER A 159 -7.91 27.62 8.88
N PRO A 160 -8.58 28.49 8.08
CA PRO A 160 -8.19 28.78 6.70
C PRO A 160 -6.83 29.47 6.60
N THR A 161 -6.38 30.13 7.67
CA THR A 161 -5.08 30.83 7.76
C THR A 161 -4.02 30.04 8.53
N ALA A 162 -4.28 28.75 8.82
CA ALA A 162 -3.34 27.92 9.56
C ALA A 162 -1.98 27.82 8.84
N ASN A 163 -0.92 28.28 9.52
CA ASN A 163 0.46 27.99 9.14
C ASN A 163 0.80 26.52 9.46
N CYS A 164 1.97 26.05 9.03
CA CYS A 164 2.31 24.63 9.15
C CYS A 164 2.43 24.13 10.60
N THR A 165 2.82 25.00 11.54
CA THR A 165 2.83 24.69 12.98
C THR A 165 1.40 24.49 13.52
N ALA A 166 0.45 25.33 13.10
CA ALA A 166 -0.95 25.20 13.46
C ALA A 166 -1.56 23.91 12.86
N VAL A 167 -1.22 23.57 11.62
CA VAL A 167 -1.65 22.29 11.01
C VAL A 167 -1.08 21.09 11.77
N ALA A 168 0.20 21.11 12.12
CA ALA A 168 0.82 20.04 12.90
C ALA A 168 0.13 19.84 14.26
N THR A 169 -0.15 20.94 14.96
CA THR A 169 -0.90 20.95 16.23
C THR A 169 -2.31 20.40 16.06
N TYR A 170 -3.02 20.81 15.01
CA TYR A 170 -4.34 20.27 14.67
C TYR A 170 -4.29 18.75 14.47
N VAL A 171 -3.34 18.27 13.67
CA VAL A 171 -3.14 16.84 13.41
C VAL A 171 -2.87 16.08 14.72
N TYR A 172 -1.97 16.58 15.55
CA TYR A 172 -1.66 15.99 16.85
C TYR A 172 -2.91 15.86 17.72
N ASN A 173 -3.73 16.91 17.80
CA ASN A 173 -4.92 16.93 18.64
C ASN A 173 -6.02 15.98 18.14
N ILE A 174 -6.27 15.93 16.82
CA ILE A 174 -7.23 14.99 16.23
C ILE A 174 -6.81 13.55 16.52
N ILE A 175 -5.54 13.22 16.28
CA ILE A 175 -5.03 11.86 16.49
C ILE A 175 -5.02 11.49 17.98
N LYS A 176 -4.66 12.43 18.86
CA LYS A 176 -4.69 12.22 20.31
C LYS A 176 -6.10 11.99 20.83
N ALA A 177 -7.10 12.64 20.25
CA ALA A 177 -8.51 12.48 20.61
C ALA A 177 -9.17 11.26 19.97
N ALA A 178 -8.51 10.59 19.02
CA ALA A 178 -9.06 9.44 18.30
C ALA A 178 -9.40 8.29 19.25
N ASN A 179 -10.68 7.90 19.27
CA ASN A 179 -11.19 6.82 20.12
C ASN A 179 -12.39 6.14 19.44
N SER A 180 -12.55 4.85 19.69
CA SER A 180 -13.61 4.00 19.13
C SER A 180 -14.75 3.72 20.13
N SER A 181 -14.75 4.41 21.27
CA SER A 181 -15.71 4.22 22.34
C SER A 181 -17.04 4.91 22.05
N GLY A 182 -18.10 4.47 22.73
CA GLY A 182 -19.43 5.08 22.61
C GLY A 182 -20.27 4.57 21.45
N ALA A 183 -21.34 5.30 21.12
CA ALA A 183 -22.36 4.91 20.14
C ALA A 183 -21.93 5.11 18.67
N ALA A 184 -20.86 5.86 18.42
CA ALA A 184 -20.29 6.12 17.11
C ALA A 184 -18.76 6.06 17.17
N MET A 185 -18.10 6.01 16.02
CA MET A 185 -16.65 5.96 15.85
C MET A 185 -16.07 7.23 15.20
N ASN A 186 -16.78 8.36 15.25
CA ASN A 186 -16.40 9.58 14.54
C ASN A 186 -14.97 10.04 14.84
N ALA A 187 -14.56 10.00 16.13
CA ALA A 187 -13.23 10.43 16.54
C ALA A 187 -12.13 9.51 15.95
N MET A 188 -12.28 8.19 16.06
CA MET A 188 -11.33 7.24 15.47
C MET A 188 -11.30 7.33 13.94
N LEU A 189 -12.47 7.39 13.30
CA LEU A 189 -12.59 7.48 11.85
C LEU A 189 -11.96 8.77 11.31
N LYS A 190 -12.19 9.91 11.98
CA LYS A 190 -11.56 11.19 11.64
C LYS A 190 -10.03 11.09 11.76
N GLY A 191 -9.51 10.44 12.80
CA GLY A 191 -8.08 10.21 12.98
C GLY A 191 -7.46 9.32 11.90
N GLN A 192 -8.09 8.19 11.58
CA GLN A 192 -7.59 7.24 10.57
C GLN A 192 -7.65 7.84 9.16
N MET A 193 -8.75 8.49 8.79
CA MET A 193 -8.84 9.19 7.51
C MET A 193 -7.82 10.33 7.43
N LEU A 194 -7.55 11.04 8.53
CA LEU A 194 -6.54 12.10 8.56
C LEU A 194 -5.14 11.56 8.29
N ALA A 195 -4.77 10.44 8.92
CA ALA A 195 -3.49 9.79 8.67
C ALA A 195 -3.36 9.34 7.21
N THR A 196 -4.39 8.69 6.66
CA THR A 196 -4.39 8.30 5.24
C THR A 196 -4.31 9.51 4.31
N ALA A 197 -5.00 10.59 4.62
CA ALA A 197 -4.94 11.82 3.83
C ALA A 197 -3.52 12.42 3.85
N LEU A 198 -2.86 12.46 5.01
CA LEU A 198 -1.47 12.90 5.12
C LEU A 198 -0.51 11.98 4.35
N ASP A 199 -0.73 10.67 4.40
CA ASP A 199 0.04 9.70 3.60
C ASP A 199 -0.10 9.98 2.09
N VAL A 200 -1.32 10.22 1.61
CA VAL A 200 -1.55 10.59 0.20
C VAL A 200 -0.83 11.91 -0.14
N TYR A 201 -0.98 12.94 0.68
CA TYR A 201 -0.36 14.24 0.42
C TYR A 201 1.17 14.15 0.41
N PHE A 202 1.77 13.50 1.42
CA PHE A 202 3.22 13.44 1.59
C PHE A 202 3.91 12.26 0.88
N SER A 203 3.17 11.36 0.21
CA SER A 203 3.74 10.38 -0.73
C SER A 203 3.89 10.91 -2.15
N ASP A 204 3.11 11.92 -2.52
CA ASP A 204 3.12 12.48 -3.88
C ASP A 204 4.16 13.59 -4.03
N ALA A 205 5.02 13.47 -5.05
CA ALA A 205 6.04 14.47 -5.37
C ALA A 205 5.44 15.79 -5.87
N GLY A 206 4.28 15.74 -6.54
CA GLY A 206 3.53 16.90 -7.02
C GLY A 206 2.69 17.59 -5.95
N LEU A 207 2.51 16.97 -4.77
CA LEU A 207 1.81 17.55 -3.62
C LEU A 207 2.81 17.93 -2.51
N GLY A 208 3.01 17.03 -1.54
CA GLY A 208 3.85 17.25 -0.37
C GLY A 208 5.34 16.98 -0.60
N GLY A 209 5.75 16.57 -1.80
CA GLY A 209 7.15 16.36 -2.16
C GLY A 209 7.71 15.00 -1.73
N ASN A 210 6.88 13.96 -1.67
CA ASN A 210 7.22 12.58 -1.28
C ASN A 210 8.11 12.47 -0.02
N LYS A 211 7.75 13.18 1.06
CA LYS A 211 8.53 13.25 2.31
C LYS A 211 8.54 11.96 3.11
N ILE A 212 7.61 11.04 2.83
CA ILE A 212 7.57 9.72 3.49
C ILE A 212 8.31 8.63 2.70
N GLY A 213 8.85 8.96 1.52
CA GLY A 213 9.63 8.02 0.71
C GLY A 213 8.81 6.86 0.15
N ALA A 214 7.52 7.10 -0.13
CA ALA A 214 6.66 6.11 -0.74
C ALA A 214 7.16 5.77 -2.16
N PRO A 215 7.11 4.50 -2.58
CA PRO A 215 7.56 4.09 -3.91
C PRO A 215 6.69 4.65 -5.05
N ASN A 216 5.41 4.91 -4.77
CA ASN A 216 4.44 5.56 -5.66
C ASN A 216 3.49 6.44 -4.81
N PRO A 217 2.77 7.41 -5.42
CA PRO A 217 1.72 8.14 -4.71
C PRO A 217 0.64 7.19 -4.18
N ILE A 218 0.45 7.16 -2.86
CA ILE A 218 -0.46 6.22 -2.18
C ILE A 218 -1.91 6.45 -2.63
N GLY A 219 -2.25 7.68 -3.03
CA GLY A 219 -3.58 8.02 -3.57
C GLY A 219 -3.98 7.20 -4.80
N SER A 220 -3.01 6.61 -5.52
CA SER A 220 -3.22 5.77 -6.70
C SER A 220 -3.33 4.28 -6.39
N ASP A 221 -3.06 3.85 -5.15
CA ASP A 221 -3.15 2.44 -4.77
C ASP A 221 -4.61 1.99 -4.76
N ASN A 222 -4.90 0.94 -5.53
CA ASN A 222 -6.20 0.29 -5.60
C ASN A 222 -6.36 -0.71 -4.46
N ILE A 223 -7.37 -0.52 -3.62
CA ILE A 223 -7.61 -1.32 -2.42
C ILE A 223 -8.75 -2.30 -2.68
N ASP A 224 -8.52 -3.60 -2.45
CA ASP A 224 -9.58 -4.63 -2.47
C ASP A 224 -10.43 -4.51 -1.19
N LEU A 225 -11.62 -3.94 -1.33
CA LEU A 225 -12.53 -3.70 -0.23
C LEU A 225 -13.22 -4.97 0.28
N THR A 226 -13.13 -6.08 -0.47
CA THR A 226 -13.71 -7.37 -0.06
C THR A 226 -12.82 -8.12 0.94
N GLN A 227 -11.54 -7.75 1.01
CA GLN A 227 -10.53 -8.37 1.86
C GLN A 227 -9.82 -7.34 2.75
N VAL A 228 -10.60 -6.50 3.43
CA VAL A 228 -10.06 -5.59 4.44
C VAL A 228 -9.80 -6.36 5.73
N CYS A 229 -8.61 -6.24 6.30
CA CYS A 229 -8.34 -6.92 7.56
C CYS A 229 -9.15 -6.31 8.71
N LYS A 230 -9.73 -7.18 9.55
CA LYS A 230 -10.22 -6.80 10.87
C LYS A 230 -9.04 -6.52 11.77
N MET A 231 -8.67 -5.25 11.82
CA MET A 231 -7.59 -4.76 12.67
C MET A 231 -7.98 -4.95 14.13
N ILE A 232 -7.14 -5.64 14.90
CA ILE A 232 -7.21 -5.61 16.35
C ILE A 232 -6.42 -4.39 16.78
N ASP A 233 -7.13 -3.36 17.24
CA ASP A 233 -6.51 -2.16 17.78
C ASP A 233 -5.87 -2.48 19.13
N ALA A 234 -4.54 -2.40 19.19
CA ALA A 234 -3.88 -2.24 20.48
C ALA A 234 -3.95 -0.76 20.90
N SER A 235 -4.11 -0.51 22.19
CA SER A 235 -4.17 0.83 22.79
C SER A 235 -2.90 1.68 22.56
N SER A 236 -1.85 1.13 21.94
CA SER A 236 -0.61 1.79 21.55
C SER A 236 -0.63 2.44 20.16
N GLY A 237 -1.74 2.37 19.41
CA GLY A 237 -1.82 2.94 18.05
C GLY A 237 -1.11 2.11 16.98
N SER A 238 -0.81 0.84 17.28
CA SER A 238 -0.37 -0.17 16.31
C SER A 238 -1.45 -1.24 16.18
N GLY A 239 -2.11 -1.32 15.03
CA GLY A 239 -3.09 -2.36 14.74
C GLY A 239 -2.41 -3.60 14.19
N THR A 240 -2.74 -4.79 14.69
CA THR A 240 -2.29 -6.04 14.06
C THR A 240 -3.45 -6.65 13.29
N CYS A 241 -3.18 -7.08 12.06
CA CYS A 241 -4.14 -7.85 11.29
C CYS A 241 -4.34 -9.22 11.95
N SER A 242 -5.55 -9.51 12.40
CA SER A 242 -5.90 -10.78 13.07
C SER A 242 -5.92 -12.01 12.15
N GLY A 243 -5.68 -11.82 10.85
CA GLY A 243 -5.93 -12.84 9.81
C GLY A 243 -7.41 -13.01 9.48
N THR A 244 -8.32 -12.29 10.14
CA THR A 244 -9.73 -12.25 9.79
C THR A 244 -10.00 -11.09 8.84
N TYR A 245 -10.65 -11.36 7.71
CA TYR A 245 -10.98 -10.35 6.72
C TYR A 245 -12.48 -10.03 6.74
N GLN A 246 -12.83 -8.83 6.29
CA GLN A 246 -14.20 -8.36 6.14
C GLN A 246 -14.38 -7.62 4.82
N ASN A 247 -15.62 -7.63 4.34
CA ASN A 247 -16.01 -6.81 3.22
C ASN A 247 -16.42 -5.41 3.73
N SER A 248 -15.62 -4.40 3.40
CA SER A 248 -15.88 -3.00 3.71
C SER A 248 -16.51 -2.22 2.54
N SER A 249 -16.85 -2.87 1.42
CA SER A 249 -17.38 -2.19 0.23
C SER A 249 -18.61 -1.35 0.54
N THR A 250 -19.51 -1.84 1.41
CA THR A 250 -20.74 -1.12 1.80
C THR A 250 -20.49 0.23 2.47
N ALA A 251 -19.28 0.49 2.99
CA ALA A 251 -18.89 1.80 3.52
C ALA A 251 -18.35 2.76 2.44
N PHE A 252 -18.06 2.27 1.24
CA PHE A 252 -17.53 3.05 0.12
C PHE A 252 -18.38 2.93 -1.16
N GLY A 253 -19.64 2.50 -1.03
CA GLY A 253 -20.59 2.38 -2.13
C GLY A 253 -20.61 0.97 -2.77
N PRO A 254 -21.02 0.84 -4.06
CA PRO A 254 -21.18 -0.47 -4.70
C PRO A 254 -19.87 -1.09 -5.21
N ALA A 255 -18.75 -0.35 -5.17
CA ALA A 255 -17.49 -0.82 -5.72
C ALA A 255 -16.76 -1.75 -4.76
N ASN A 256 -16.29 -2.88 -5.28
CA ASN A 256 -15.45 -3.84 -4.52
C ASN A 256 -13.98 -3.41 -4.45
N CYS A 257 -13.58 -2.40 -5.21
CA CYS A 257 -12.23 -1.87 -5.20
C CYS A 257 -12.24 -0.40 -5.62
N LEU A 258 -11.43 0.40 -4.94
CA LEU A 258 -11.29 1.83 -5.15
C LEU A 258 -9.84 2.24 -4.92
N THR A 259 -9.39 3.30 -5.57
CA THR A 259 -8.13 3.93 -5.18
C THR A 259 -8.25 4.55 -3.78
N VAL A 260 -7.14 4.71 -3.06
CA VAL A 260 -7.15 5.41 -1.77
C VAL A 260 -7.75 6.82 -1.90
N SER A 261 -7.45 7.54 -2.99
CA SER A 261 -8.06 8.86 -3.24
C SER A 261 -9.57 8.79 -3.46
N GLN A 262 -10.08 7.76 -4.14
CA GLN A 262 -11.52 7.54 -4.30
C GLN A 262 -12.19 7.18 -2.96
N MET A 263 -11.52 6.38 -2.10
CA MET A 263 -12.00 6.08 -0.76
C MET A 263 -12.09 7.34 0.11
N LEU A 264 -11.06 8.19 0.07
CA LEU A 264 -11.06 9.50 0.76
C LEU A 264 -12.21 10.39 0.26
N ALA A 265 -12.39 10.48 -1.07
CA ALA A 265 -13.47 11.26 -1.67
C ALA A 265 -14.87 10.74 -1.32
N TYR A 266 -15.05 9.41 -1.28
CA TYR A 266 -16.31 8.82 -0.85
C TYR A 266 -16.56 9.12 0.62
N ALA A 267 -15.63 8.79 1.51
CA ALA A 267 -15.78 9.01 2.95
C ALA A 267 -16.03 10.49 3.28
N ASN A 268 -15.40 11.40 2.54
CA ASN A 268 -15.67 12.83 2.60
C ASN A 268 -17.15 13.19 2.37
N SER A 269 -17.78 12.59 1.36
CA SER A 269 -19.21 12.80 1.07
C SER A 269 -20.14 12.26 2.17
N GLN A 270 -19.61 11.41 3.05
CA GLN A 270 -20.35 10.76 4.13
C GLN A 270 -20.21 11.50 5.46
N SER A 271 -19.51 12.64 5.48
CA SER A 271 -19.24 13.46 6.67
C SER A 271 -19.81 14.85 6.55
N ASN A 272 -20.18 15.46 7.69
CA ASN A 272 -20.39 16.89 7.77
C ASN A 272 -19.06 17.67 7.91
N ALA A 273 -19.14 18.99 7.79
CA ALA A 273 -18.02 19.89 8.09
C ALA A 273 -17.55 19.68 9.53
N GLY A 274 -16.25 19.47 9.73
CA GLY A 274 -15.62 19.20 11.02
C GLY A 274 -15.74 17.75 11.51
N GLY A 275 -16.45 16.87 10.80
CA GLY A 275 -16.42 15.43 11.05
C GLY A 275 -17.07 14.99 12.36
N SER A 276 -18.07 15.73 12.85
CA SER A 276 -18.83 15.36 14.05
C SER A 276 -19.94 14.33 13.76
N ILE A 277 -20.32 14.16 12.50
CA ILE A 277 -21.29 13.17 12.01
C ILE A 277 -20.71 12.50 10.77
N TRP A 278 -20.70 11.16 10.79
CA TRP A 278 -20.32 10.32 9.65
C TRP A 278 -21.35 9.24 9.41
N TYR A 279 -21.64 8.89 8.16
CA TYR A 279 -22.48 7.74 7.81
C TYR A 279 -23.81 7.68 8.60
N GLY A 280 -24.44 8.84 8.83
CA GLY A 280 -25.68 8.93 9.63
C GLY A 280 -25.57 8.43 11.07
N GLN A 281 -24.37 8.42 11.67
CA GLN A 281 -24.05 7.82 12.98
C GLN A 281 -24.21 6.30 13.05
N VAL A 282 -24.17 5.59 11.91
CA VAL A 282 -24.24 4.13 11.89
C VAL A 282 -22.87 3.54 12.22
N LYS A 283 -22.68 3.14 13.49
CA LYS A 283 -21.40 2.63 14.01
C LYS A 283 -20.80 1.49 13.18
N ALA A 284 -21.62 0.52 12.77
CA ALA A 284 -21.15 -0.62 11.98
C ALA A 284 -20.52 -0.19 10.65
N THR A 285 -21.13 0.76 9.94
CA THR A 285 -20.59 1.32 8.69
C THR A 285 -19.32 2.12 8.94
N GLN A 286 -19.28 2.90 10.02
CA GLN A 286 -18.09 3.65 10.42
C GLN A 286 -16.91 2.72 10.75
N GLU A 287 -17.18 1.57 11.38
CA GLU A 287 -16.17 0.54 11.68
C GLU A 287 -15.56 -0.06 10.41
N LEU A 288 -16.39 -0.35 9.40
CA LEU A 288 -15.92 -0.82 8.10
C LEU A 288 -14.99 0.19 7.42
N ALA A 289 -15.37 1.47 7.41
CA ALA A 289 -14.55 2.56 6.86
C ALA A 289 -13.25 2.74 7.65
N LYS A 290 -13.34 2.77 8.99
CA LYS A 290 -12.21 2.87 9.91
C LYS A 290 -11.21 1.76 9.61
N ASN A 291 -11.65 0.51 9.56
CA ASN A 291 -10.76 -0.64 9.35
C ASN A 291 -10.09 -0.61 7.98
N ALA A 292 -10.75 -0.05 6.95
CA ALA A 292 -10.14 0.09 5.64
C ALA A 292 -9.00 1.13 5.64
N PHE A 293 -9.21 2.30 6.23
CA PHE A 293 -8.15 3.31 6.41
C PHE A 293 -7.02 2.82 7.32
N ASP A 294 -7.37 2.15 8.42
CA ASP A 294 -6.41 1.57 9.34
C ASP A 294 -5.56 0.48 8.66
N ALA A 295 -6.16 -0.37 7.82
CA ALA A 295 -5.41 -1.35 7.03
C ALA A 295 -4.45 -0.68 6.04
N ILE A 296 -4.83 0.45 5.43
CA ILE A 296 -3.94 1.23 4.54
C ILE A 296 -2.77 1.79 5.35
N ASN A 297 -3.04 2.47 6.46
CA ASN A 297 -2.04 3.13 7.30
C ASN A 297 -1.05 2.15 7.96
N ASN A 298 -1.49 0.91 8.22
CA ASN A 298 -0.62 -0.17 8.71
C ASN A 298 -0.01 -1.01 7.58
N GLN A 299 -0.23 -0.65 6.31
CA GLN A 299 0.30 -1.35 5.14
C GLN A 299 -0.11 -2.84 5.06
N VAL A 300 -1.30 -3.15 5.57
CA VAL A 300 -1.90 -4.50 5.54
C VAL A 300 -3.14 -4.56 4.65
N ALA A 301 -3.53 -3.45 4.03
CA ALA A 301 -4.54 -3.42 3.00
C ALA A 301 -4.04 -4.16 1.75
N LYS A 302 -4.92 -4.96 1.14
CA LYS A 302 -4.60 -5.70 -0.08
C LYS A 302 -4.67 -4.76 -1.29
N ILE A 303 -3.51 -4.45 -1.85
CA ILE A 303 -3.40 -3.61 -3.05
C ILE A 303 -3.61 -4.46 -4.31
N SER A 304 -4.72 -4.28 -5.02
CA SER A 304 -5.08 -5.05 -6.22
C SER A 304 -4.86 -4.25 -7.51
N PRO A 305 -4.17 -4.77 -8.54
CA PRO A 305 -4.01 -4.05 -9.82
C PRO A 305 -5.32 -4.04 -10.62
N THR A 306 -6.19 -5.01 -10.37
CA THR A 306 -7.44 -5.25 -11.06
C THR A 306 -8.48 -5.65 -10.03
N CYS A 307 -9.67 -5.07 -10.11
CA CYS A 307 -10.79 -5.46 -9.24
C CYS A 307 -11.13 -6.95 -9.50
N PRO A 308 -11.38 -7.77 -8.46
CA PRO A 308 -12.03 -9.06 -8.66
C PRO A 308 -13.46 -8.90 -9.19
#